data_AF-B6ISM5-F1
#
_entry.id   AF-B6ISM5-F1
#
_cell.length_a   1.000
_cell.length_b   1.000
_cell.length_c   1.000
_cell.angle_alpha   90.00
_cell.angle_beta   90.00
_cell.angle_gamma   90.00
#
_symmetry.space_group_name_H-M   'P 1'
#
loop_
_entity.id
_entity.type
_entity.pdbx_description
1 polymer ?
#
loop_
_entity_poly.entity_id
_entity_poly.type
_entity_poly.pdbx_seq_one_letter_code
_entity_poly.pdbx_strand_id
1 'polypeptide(L)'
;MDRNEFERLRDLPGKRIVGDIRLTQRSDISAAWEAKDIAIDNDDGVDVRLTVQIVSETGAKTLNVKVTGIGPICRLEVDSRPHKPAGRSHKHALHTPDCPRENLKRSVIDRGDLNGQSLKAVFDAFCRMAHIVHDGKLIVPPEAAGA
;
A
#
# COMPACT_ATOMS: atom_id res chain seq x y z
N MET A 1 -14.83 10.18 -9.87
CA MET A 1 -14.23 10.81 -8.69
C MET A 1 -13.51 12.09 -9.06
N ASP A 2 -13.84 13.19 -8.41
CA ASP A 2 -13.07 14.43 -8.49
C ASP A 2 -11.97 14.50 -7.41
N ARG A 3 -11.13 15.54 -7.44
CA ARG A 3 -10.02 15.69 -6.48
C ARG A 3 -10.50 15.76 -5.03
N ASN A 4 -11.57 16.50 -4.74
CA ASN A 4 -12.03 16.73 -3.38
C ASN A 4 -12.62 15.44 -2.79
N GLU A 5 -13.37 14.69 -3.60
CA GLU A 5 -13.85 13.37 -3.25
C GLU A 5 -12.69 12.40 -2.98
N PHE A 6 -11.64 12.41 -3.82
CA PHE A 6 -10.45 11.60 -3.58
C PHE A 6 -9.74 11.97 -2.27
N GLU A 7 -9.49 13.26 -2.03
CA GLU A 7 -8.79 13.72 -0.83
C GLU A 7 -9.57 13.35 0.43
N ARG A 8 -10.91 13.49 0.43
CA ARG A 8 -11.76 13.04 1.54
C ARG A 8 -11.62 11.53 1.80
N LEU A 9 -11.64 10.70 0.75
CA LEU A 9 -11.51 9.24 0.91
C LEU A 9 -10.09 8.82 1.32
N ARG A 10 -9.06 9.52 0.86
CA ARG A 10 -7.67 9.30 1.29
C ARG A 10 -7.50 9.65 2.77
N ASP A 11 -8.06 10.78 3.19
CA ASP A 11 -7.86 11.38 4.49
C ASP A 11 -8.96 11.02 5.50
N LEU A 12 -9.69 9.92 5.26
CA LEU A 12 -10.71 9.40 6.18
C LEU A 12 -10.20 9.38 7.63
N PRO A 13 -10.97 9.91 8.60
CA PRO A 13 -10.59 9.91 10.00
C PRO A 13 -10.68 8.50 10.61
N GLY A 14 -9.95 8.27 11.69
CA GLY A 14 -10.04 7.03 12.48
C GLY A 14 -9.52 5.76 11.80
N LYS A 15 -8.78 5.86 10.68
CA LYS A 15 -8.30 4.67 9.95
C LYS A 15 -7.55 3.68 10.84
N ARG A 16 -8.05 2.45 10.94
CA ARG A 16 -7.54 1.43 11.84
C ARG A 16 -7.63 0.04 11.22
N ILE A 17 -6.57 -0.76 11.38
CA ILE A 17 -6.58 -2.19 11.07
C ILE A 17 -6.66 -2.94 12.39
N VAL A 18 -7.78 -3.64 12.60
CA VAL A 18 -8.01 -4.45 13.80
C VAL A 18 -7.55 -5.88 13.52
N GLY A 19 -6.50 -6.30 14.22
CA GLY A 19 -5.99 -7.68 14.19
C GLY A 19 -4.73 -7.89 13.36
N ASP A 20 -4.30 -9.15 13.33
CA ASP A 20 -3.06 -9.56 12.67
C ASP A 20 -3.22 -9.63 11.15
N ILE A 21 -2.18 -9.22 10.44
CA ILE A 21 -2.04 -9.39 9.00
C ILE A 21 -1.08 -10.56 8.77
N ARG A 22 -1.55 -11.63 8.13
CA ARG A 22 -0.74 -12.82 7.82
C ARG A 22 -0.54 -12.92 6.32
N LEU A 23 0.71 -12.89 5.86
CA LEU A 23 1.03 -13.12 4.45
C LEU A 23 0.92 -14.61 4.12
N THR A 24 0.36 -14.88 2.95
CA THR A 24 0.26 -16.23 2.35
C THR A 24 0.94 -16.23 0.99
N GLN A 25 1.55 -17.35 0.63
CA GLN A 25 2.16 -17.51 -0.69
C GLN A 25 1.10 -17.48 -1.78
N ARG A 26 1.40 -16.78 -2.87
CA ARG A 26 0.53 -16.76 -4.04
C ARG A 26 0.63 -18.09 -4.80
N SER A 27 -0.50 -18.60 -5.25
CA SER A 27 -0.57 -19.85 -6.02
C SER A 27 0.00 -19.71 -7.43
N ASP A 28 0.00 -18.51 -8.00
CA ASP A 28 0.39 -18.23 -9.38
C ASP A 28 1.85 -17.76 -9.53
N ILE A 29 2.46 -17.30 -8.44
CA ILE A 29 3.86 -16.85 -8.41
C ILE A 29 4.45 -17.28 -7.07
N SER A 30 5.23 -18.36 -7.06
CA SER A 30 5.79 -18.94 -5.84
C SER A 30 6.68 -17.97 -5.04
N ALA A 31 7.38 -17.05 -5.70
CA ALA A 31 8.18 -16.03 -5.03
C ALA A 31 7.35 -14.91 -4.39
N ALA A 32 6.06 -14.80 -4.68
CA ALA A 32 5.22 -13.71 -4.21
C ALA A 32 4.36 -14.11 -3.02
N TRP A 33 4.35 -13.26 -2.01
CA TRP A 33 3.60 -13.42 -0.77
C TRP A 33 2.69 -12.22 -0.59
N GLU A 34 1.46 -12.46 -0.16
CA GLU A 34 0.48 -11.39 -0.04
C GLU A 34 -0.52 -11.62 1.09
N ALA A 35 -1.12 -10.52 1.55
CA ALA A 35 -2.34 -10.50 2.31
C ALA A 35 -3.30 -9.53 1.60
N LYS A 36 -4.50 -10.02 1.25
CA LYS A 36 -5.50 -9.29 0.46
C LYS A 36 -6.74 -8.97 1.28
N ASP A 37 -7.44 -7.93 0.83
CA ASP A 37 -8.75 -7.49 1.34
C ASP A 37 -8.80 -7.30 2.87
N ILE A 38 -7.67 -6.88 3.46
CA ILE A 38 -7.54 -6.52 4.87
C ILE A 38 -8.43 -5.31 5.12
N ALA A 39 -9.40 -5.44 6.04
CA ALA A 39 -10.29 -4.34 6.39
C ALA A 39 -9.53 -3.20 7.07
N ILE A 40 -9.87 -1.96 6.70
CA ILE A 40 -9.49 -0.75 7.42
C ILE A 40 -10.78 -0.08 7.91
N ASP A 41 -11.02 -0.17 9.21
CA ASP A 41 -12.08 0.57 9.88
C ASP A 41 -11.78 2.07 9.81
N ASN A 42 -12.82 2.91 9.79
CA ASN A 42 -12.74 4.37 9.79
C ASN A 42 -14.04 4.95 10.35
N ASP A 43 -14.00 6.19 10.84
CA ASP A 43 -15.13 6.79 11.57
C ASP A 43 -16.36 7.00 10.65
N ASP A 44 -16.14 7.11 9.34
CA ASP A 44 -17.18 7.32 8.34
C ASP A 44 -17.81 6.02 7.82
N GLY A 45 -17.34 4.84 8.29
CA GLY A 45 -17.89 3.54 7.91
C GLY A 45 -17.68 3.16 6.44
N VAL A 46 -16.71 3.78 5.75
CA VAL A 46 -16.41 3.49 4.35
C VAL A 46 -15.71 2.13 4.22
N ASP A 47 -16.11 1.31 3.24
CA ASP A 47 -15.46 0.01 3.01
C ASP A 47 -14.08 0.19 2.34
N VAL A 48 -13.04 0.23 3.18
CA VAL A 48 -11.64 0.42 2.78
C VAL A 48 -10.85 -0.88 2.98
N ARG A 49 -10.07 -1.25 1.97
CA ARG A 49 -9.30 -2.50 1.92
C ARG A 49 -7.83 -2.25 1.62
N LEU A 50 -6.96 -2.93 2.36
CA LEU A 50 -5.52 -2.97 2.11
C LEU A 50 -5.11 -4.30 1.47
N THR A 51 -4.18 -4.20 0.53
CA THR A 51 -3.35 -5.30 0.05
C THR A 51 -1.89 -5.02 0.40
N VAL A 52 -1.23 -6.01 0.98
CA VAL A 52 0.22 -6.01 1.24
C VAL A 52 0.84 -7.14 0.44
N GLN A 53 1.91 -6.86 -0.31
CA GLN A 53 2.63 -7.85 -1.10
C GLN A 53 4.15 -7.67 -0.93
N ILE A 54 4.88 -8.79 -0.94
CA ILE A 54 6.33 -8.84 -1.14
C ILE A 54 6.69 -9.94 -2.16
N VAL A 55 7.71 -9.71 -2.98
CA VAL A 55 8.33 -10.72 -3.85
C VAL A 55 9.70 -11.05 -3.28
N SER A 56 9.86 -12.24 -2.71
CA SER A 56 11.05 -12.62 -1.93
C SER A 56 12.34 -12.57 -2.76
N GLU A 57 12.32 -12.97 -4.03
CA GLU A 57 13.49 -12.96 -4.92
C GLU A 57 14.07 -11.56 -5.18
N THR A 58 13.21 -10.54 -5.22
CA THR A 58 13.61 -9.17 -5.61
C THR A 58 13.56 -8.19 -4.45
N GLY A 59 12.93 -8.59 -3.34
CA GLY A 59 12.58 -7.69 -2.24
C GLY A 59 11.53 -6.65 -2.60
N ALA A 60 10.90 -6.70 -3.79
CA ALA A 60 9.89 -5.72 -4.21
C ALA A 60 8.64 -5.80 -3.33
N LYS A 61 8.12 -4.65 -2.88
CA LYS A 61 6.99 -4.54 -1.97
C LYS A 61 5.93 -3.63 -2.55
N THR A 62 4.67 -4.00 -2.33
CA THR A 62 3.53 -3.18 -2.72
C THR A 62 2.53 -3.10 -1.59
N LEU A 63 2.15 -1.88 -1.22
CA LEU A 63 1.05 -1.61 -0.31
C LEU A 63 0.02 -0.78 -1.05
N ASN A 64 -1.22 -1.26 -1.08
CA ASN A 64 -2.28 -0.62 -1.84
C ASN A 64 -3.58 -0.61 -1.05
N VAL A 65 -4.06 0.60 -0.74
CA VAL A 65 -5.35 0.84 -0.11
C VAL A 65 -6.36 1.26 -1.18
N LYS A 66 -7.52 0.60 -1.19
CA LYS A 66 -8.64 0.89 -2.09
C LYS A 66 -9.93 1.07 -1.31
N VAL A 67 -10.85 1.83 -1.90
CA VAL A 67 -12.27 1.83 -1.50
C VAL A 67 -13.00 0.86 -2.41
N THR A 68 -13.77 -0.06 -1.83
CA THR A 68 -14.53 -1.07 -2.59
C THR A 68 -15.50 -0.39 -3.56
N GLY A 69 -15.57 -0.87 -4.81
CA GLY A 69 -16.42 -0.29 -5.86
C GLY A 69 -15.89 1.01 -6.48
N ILE A 70 -14.81 1.59 -5.94
CA ILE A 70 -14.26 2.87 -6.38
C ILE A 70 -12.85 2.72 -6.95
N GLY A 71 -11.91 2.16 -6.18
CA GLY A 71 -10.51 2.02 -6.59
C GLY A 71 -9.49 2.49 -5.55
N PRO A 72 -8.19 2.49 -5.90
CA PRO A 72 -7.11 2.80 -4.96
C PRO A 72 -7.06 4.28 -4.60
N ILE A 73 -6.83 4.54 -3.31
CA ILE A 73 -6.74 5.87 -2.71
C ILE A 73 -5.36 6.15 -2.09
N CYS A 74 -4.54 5.11 -1.91
CA CYS A 74 -3.15 5.25 -1.48
C CYS A 74 -2.35 4.02 -1.92
N ARG A 75 -1.25 4.22 -2.66
CA ARG A 75 -0.36 3.15 -3.10
C ARG A 75 1.10 3.51 -2.85
N LEU A 76 1.86 2.55 -2.33
CA LEU A 76 3.30 2.63 -2.15
C LEU A 76 3.95 1.41 -2.81
N GLU A 77 4.94 1.68 -3.64
CA GLU A 77 5.83 0.68 -4.22
C GLU A 77 7.25 0.90 -3.70
N VAL A 78 7.95 -0.18 -3.37
CA VAL A 78 9.33 -0.14 -2.87
C VAL A 78 10.14 -1.25 -3.50
N ASP A 79 11.36 -0.93 -3.95
CA ASP A 79 12.30 -1.83 -4.63
C ASP A 79 11.75 -2.47 -5.93
N SER A 80 10.61 -2.00 -6.42
CA SER A 80 9.95 -2.41 -7.65
C SER A 80 10.84 -2.19 -8.89
N ARG A 81 10.40 -2.74 -10.02
CA ARG A 81 11.01 -2.42 -11.32
C ARG A 81 10.90 -0.91 -11.56
N PRO A 82 11.99 -0.22 -11.91
CA PRO A 82 11.95 1.22 -12.15
C PRO A 82 11.08 1.54 -13.38
N HIS A 83 10.26 2.59 -13.30
CA HIS A 83 9.46 3.06 -14.45
C HIS A 83 9.31 4.58 -14.44
N LYS A 84 9.59 5.26 -15.55
CA LYS A 84 9.51 6.74 -15.61
C LYS A 84 8.06 7.25 -15.44
N PRO A 85 7.83 8.38 -14.75
CA PRO A 85 8.84 9.26 -14.12
C PRO A 85 9.34 8.76 -12.74
N ALA A 86 8.82 7.65 -12.23
CA ALA A 86 9.15 7.11 -10.92
C ALA A 86 10.50 6.35 -10.86
N GLY A 87 11.12 6.37 -9.69
CA GLY A 87 12.20 5.44 -9.34
C GLY A 87 11.67 4.05 -8.98
N ARG A 88 12.52 3.23 -8.36
CA ARG A 88 12.15 1.89 -7.86
C ARG A 88 11.21 1.92 -6.68
N SER A 89 11.25 3.01 -5.92
CA SER A 89 10.46 3.19 -4.70
C SER A 89 9.74 4.52 -4.78
N HIS A 90 8.42 4.49 -4.74
CA HIS A 90 7.61 5.69 -4.90
C HIS A 90 6.20 5.52 -4.32
N LYS A 91 5.62 6.62 -3.89
CA LYS A 91 4.21 6.72 -3.47
C LYS A 91 3.40 7.40 -4.57
N HIS A 92 2.24 6.88 -4.90
CA HIS A 92 1.30 7.57 -5.78
C HIS A 92 0.68 8.78 -5.07
N ALA A 93 0.66 9.93 -5.73
CA ALA A 93 0.24 11.20 -5.15
C ALA A 93 -0.70 11.98 -6.08
N LEU A 94 -1.47 12.90 -5.48
CA LEU A 94 -2.26 13.88 -6.22
C LEU A 94 -1.39 15.08 -6.56
N HIS A 95 -1.13 15.33 -7.84
CA HIS A 95 -0.53 16.58 -8.30
C HIS A 95 -1.53 17.46 -9.06
N THR A 96 -2.36 16.86 -9.91
CA THR A 96 -3.35 17.57 -10.74
C THR A 96 -4.79 17.19 -10.36
N PRO A 97 -5.79 18.02 -10.70
CA PRO A 97 -7.20 17.71 -10.48
C PRO A 97 -7.68 16.40 -11.16
N ASP A 98 -7.04 15.98 -12.26
CA ASP A 98 -7.40 14.77 -13.01
C ASP A 98 -6.70 13.50 -12.50
N CYS A 99 -5.74 13.59 -11.59
CA CYS A 99 -5.03 12.43 -11.02
C CYS A 99 -5.97 11.30 -10.53
N PRO A 100 -7.10 11.58 -9.84
CA PRO A 100 -8.05 10.53 -9.43
C PRO A 100 -8.63 9.76 -10.62
N ARG A 101 -8.93 10.45 -11.73
CA ARG A 101 -9.52 9.84 -12.94
C ARG A 101 -8.55 8.91 -13.64
N GLU A 102 -7.26 9.20 -13.55
CA GLU A 102 -6.20 8.37 -14.13
C GLU A 102 -5.65 7.31 -13.17
N ASN A 103 -6.28 7.11 -12.02
CA ASN A 103 -5.82 6.17 -11.01
C ASN A 103 -4.39 6.46 -10.52
N LEU A 104 -4.03 7.75 -10.44
CA LEU A 104 -2.73 8.26 -9.98
C LEU A 104 -1.51 7.81 -10.80
N LYS A 105 -1.69 7.38 -12.06
CA LYS A 105 -0.61 6.78 -12.88
C LYS A 105 0.60 7.68 -13.11
N ARG A 106 0.40 9.00 -13.24
CA ARG A 106 1.45 9.93 -13.70
C ARG A 106 2.18 10.66 -12.59
N SER A 107 1.71 10.54 -11.36
CA SER A 107 2.05 11.44 -10.26
C SER A 107 2.56 10.64 -9.07
N VAL A 108 3.85 10.72 -8.85
CA VAL A 108 4.59 9.88 -7.90
C VAL A 108 5.58 10.72 -7.10
N ILE A 109 5.73 10.38 -5.83
CA ILE A 109 6.74 10.94 -4.94
C ILE A 109 7.80 9.87 -4.74
N ASP A 110 9.06 10.18 -5.05
CA ASP A 110 10.17 9.25 -4.83
C ASP A 110 10.34 8.96 -3.33
N ARG A 111 10.61 7.68 -3.03
CA ARG A 111 10.78 7.15 -1.67
C ARG A 111 12.06 6.33 -1.57
N GLY A 112 13.15 6.86 -2.11
CA GLY A 112 14.48 6.25 -1.99
C GLY A 112 14.92 5.98 -0.55
N ASP A 113 14.36 6.70 0.42
CA ASP A 113 14.57 6.47 1.86
C ASP A 113 14.09 5.07 2.33
N LEU A 114 13.17 4.43 1.60
CA LEU A 114 12.65 3.10 1.92
C LEU A 114 13.37 1.95 1.22
N ASN A 115 14.34 2.23 0.35
CA ASN A 115 15.05 1.22 -0.42
C ASN A 115 15.71 0.18 0.49
N GLY A 116 15.54 -1.11 0.15
CA GLY A 116 16.16 -2.23 0.86
C GLY A 116 15.66 -2.43 2.30
N GLN A 117 14.72 -1.61 2.79
CA GLN A 117 14.14 -1.82 4.12
C GLN A 117 13.29 -3.09 4.17
N SER A 118 13.09 -3.64 5.36
CA SER A 118 12.23 -4.81 5.56
C SER A 118 10.77 -4.47 5.27
N LEU A 119 9.94 -5.49 4.98
CA LEU A 119 8.50 -5.29 4.77
C LEU A 119 7.85 -4.61 5.97
N LYS A 120 8.25 -4.96 7.20
CA LYS A 120 7.74 -4.34 8.42
C LYS A 120 8.05 -2.85 8.49
N ALA A 121 9.28 -2.45 8.19
CA ALA A 121 9.67 -1.04 8.23
C ALA A 121 8.93 -0.21 7.15
N VAL A 122 8.79 -0.77 5.95
CA VAL A 122 8.01 -0.17 4.85
C VAL A 122 6.53 -0.05 5.22
N PHE A 123 5.95 -1.09 5.82
CA PHE A 123 4.57 -1.10 6.30
C PHE A 123 4.34 -0.04 7.38
N ASP A 124 5.24 0.06 8.37
CA ASP A 124 5.13 1.09 9.42
C ASP A 124 5.22 2.49 8.85
N ALA A 125 6.13 2.72 7.89
CA ALA A 125 6.23 3.99 7.19
C ALA A 125 4.96 4.31 6.39
N PHE A 126 4.39 3.30 5.72
CA PHE A 126 3.13 3.43 5.01
C PHE A 126 1.97 3.82 5.94
N CYS A 127 1.80 3.11 7.05
CA CYS A 127 0.78 3.41 8.05
C CYS A 127 0.90 4.83 8.59
N ARG A 128 2.11 5.29 8.92
CA ARG A 128 2.35 6.68 9.35
C ARG A 128 1.92 7.70 8.30
N MET A 129 2.33 7.50 7.05
CA MET A 129 1.98 8.42 5.94
C MET A 129 0.50 8.42 5.58
N ALA A 130 -0.18 7.29 5.79
CA ALA A 130 -1.58 7.13 5.49
C ALA A 130 -2.47 7.43 6.71
N HIS A 131 -1.88 7.77 7.86
CA HIS A 131 -2.60 7.95 9.13
C HIS A 131 -3.45 6.72 9.50
N ILE A 132 -2.89 5.53 9.33
CA ILE A 132 -3.51 4.25 9.68
C ILE A 132 -2.89 3.74 10.98
N VAL A 133 -3.71 3.46 11.98
CA VAL A 133 -3.31 2.73 13.18
C VAL A 133 -3.40 1.22 12.91
N HIS A 134 -2.40 0.44 13.31
CA HIS A 134 -2.46 -1.02 13.26
C HIS A 134 -2.31 -1.57 14.68
N ASP A 135 -3.37 -2.23 15.18
CA ASP A 135 -3.39 -2.75 16.55
C ASP A 135 -2.88 -4.19 16.69
N GLY A 136 -2.64 -4.87 15.57
CA GLY A 136 -2.16 -6.25 15.54
C GLY A 136 -0.70 -6.37 15.13
N LYS A 137 -0.34 -7.56 14.66
CA LYS A 137 1.01 -7.85 14.14
C LYS A 137 0.99 -8.08 12.64
N LEU A 138 2.02 -7.59 11.96
CA LEU A 138 2.33 -8.02 10.60
C LEU A 138 3.18 -9.30 10.70
N ILE A 139 2.61 -10.42 10.30
CA ILE A 139 3.22 -11.74 10.34
C ILE A 139 3.73 -12.07 8.94
N VAL A 140 5.05 -12.04 8.81
CA VAL A 140 5.78 -12.33 7.56
C VAL A 140 6.41 -13.71 7.72
N PRO A 141 6.06 -14.69 6.86
CA PRO A 141 6.73 -15.99 6.85
C PRO A 141 8.24 -15.83 6.62
N PRO A 142 9.10 -16.63 7.26
CA PRO A 142 10.55 -16.56 7.05
C PRO A 142 10.96 -16.61 5.58
N GLU A 143 10.28 -17.42 4.78
CA GLU A 143 10.51 -17.61 3.35
C GLU A 143 10.16 -16.36 2.51
N ALA A 144 9.33 -15.47 3.06
CA ALA A 144 8.94 -14.21 2.44
C ALA A 144 9.92 -13.06 2.75
N ALA A 145 10.69 -13.17 3.85
CA ALA A 145 11.60 -12.12 4.31
C ALA A 145 12.92 -12.04 3.51
N GLY A 146 13.16 -12.99 2.61
CA GLY A 146 14.43 -13.18 1.91
C GLY A 146 15.35 -14.12 2.70
N ALA A 147 16.03 -15.00 1.98
CA ALA A 147 17.12 -15.84 2.50
C ALA A 147 18.41 -15.02 2.66
#